data_AF-A0AA40XY16-F1
#
_entry.id   AF-A0AA40XY16-F1
#
_cell.length_a   1.000
_cell.length_b   1.000
_cell.length_c   1.000
_cell.angle_alpha   90.00
_cell.angle_beta   90.00
_cell.angle_gamma   90.00
#
_symmetry.space_group_name_H-M   'P 1'
#
loop_
_entity.id
_entity.type
_entity.pdbx_description
1 polymer ?
#
loop_
_entity_poly.entity_id
_entity_poly.type
_entity_poly.pdbx_seq_one_letter_code
_entity_poly.pdbx_strand_id
1 'polypeptide(L)'
;MGYIDNNLVGSEKVLMIAKIHWGVYVGGIAWATIGFLLIVGDAGGAGFLALLIGALLLLRAFIYAASTELAITDRRVIAKFGLVRRQTVELLHSKVEGLTVNQTILGRILDFGTIVVNGTGSGRTPIRGISKPLEFRRTALAEIDSRE
;
A
#
# COMPACT_ATOMS: atom_id res chain seq x y z
N MET A 1 -2.70 -12.04 12.56
CA MET A 1 -1.43 -11.43 12.99
C MET A 1 -0.66 -11.03 11.74
N GLY A 2 -0.23 -9.76 11.64
CA GLY A 2 0.56 -9.26 10.50
C GLY A 2 2.05 -9.64 10.63
N TYR A 3 2.83 -9.46 9.57
CA TYR A 3 4.29 -9.68 9.64
C TYR A 3 4.96 -8.72 10.61
N ILE A 4 4.45 -7.49 10.71
CA ILE A 4 4.95 -6.49 11.65
C ILE A 4 4.85 -7.00 13.10
N ASP A 5 3.70 -7.54 13.51
CA ASP A 5 3.49 -8.05 14.88
C ASP A 5 4.47 -9.17 15.26
N ASN A 6 4.89 -9.98 14.27
CA ASN A 6 5.76 -11.13 14.47
C ASN A 6 7.26 -10.79 14.41
N ASN A 7 7.63 -9.59 13.97
CA ASN A 7 9.04 -9.17 13.79
C ASN A 7 9.41 -7.93 14.63
N LEU A 8 8.64 -7.64 15.68
CA LEU A 8 9.00 -6.60 16.65
C LEU A 8 10.26 -6.99 17.42
N VAL A 9 11.21 -6.07 17.54
CA VAL A 9 12.47 -6.33 18.25
C VAL A 9 12.30 -5.94 19.72
N GLY A 10 12.21 -6.94 20.60
CA GLY A 10 12.14 -6.74 22.05
C GLY A 10 10.82 -6.09 22.49
N SER A 11 10.88 -4.91 23.11
CA SER A 11 9.73 -4.15 23.62
C SER A 11 9.21 -3.07 22.64
N GLU A 12 9.58 -3.16 21.37
CA GLU A 12 9.15 -2.23 20.30
C GLU A 12 7.61 -2.20 20.18
N LYS A 13 7.04 -0.99 20.13
CA LYS A 13 5.59 -0.78 20.03
C LYS A 13 5.22 -0.22 18.66
N VAL A 14 4.21 -0.81 18.04
CA VAL A 14 3.63 -0.28 16.80
C VAL A 14 2.74 0.90 17.15
N LEU A 15 3.05 2.08 16.59
CA LEU A 15 2.27 3.30 16.78
C LEU A 15 1.12 3.37 15.78
N MET A 16 1.39 3.04 14.51
CA MET A 16 0.40 3.10 13.44
C MET A 16 0.72 2.11 12.33
N ILE A 17 -0.32 1.44 11.82
CA ILE A 17 -0.25 0.58 10.63
C ILE A 17 -1.04 1.24 9.52
N ALA A 18 -0.40 1.49 8.39
CA ALA A 18 -1.05 1.94 7.17
C ALA A 18 -1.72 0.77 6.46
N LYS A 19 -2.95 1.00 5.98
CA LYS A 19 -3.73 0.00 5.23
C LYS A 19 -3.77 0.34 3.75
N ILE A 20 -3.70 -0.69 2.90
CA ILE A 20 -3.91 -0.52 1.47
C ILE A 20 -5.37 -0.14 1.21
N HIS A 21 -5.56 0.88 0.39
CA HIS A 21 -6.85 1.43 0.02
C HIS A 21 -7.57 0.49 -0.95
N TRP A 22 -8.88 0.30 -0.75
CA TRP A 22 -9.72 -0.55 -1.60
C TRP A 22 -9.72 -0.14 -3.08
N GLY A 23 -9.32 1.11 -3.39
CA GLY A 23 -9.17 1.61 -4.75
C GLY A 23 -8.27 0.73 -5.65
N VAL A 24 -7.37 -0.07 -5.08
CA VAL A 24 -6.57 -1.05 -5.85
C VAL A 24 -7.43 -2.10 -6.57
N TYR A 25 -8.64 -2.38 -6.09
CA TYR A 25 -9.56 -3.35 -6.67
C TYR A 25 -10.43 -2.78 -7.80
N VAL A 26 -10.55 -1.45 -7.90
CA VAL A 26 -11.49 -0.78 -8.85
C VAL A 26 -11.26 -1.21 -10.29
N GLY A 27 -10.01 -1.29 -10.74
CA GLY A 27 -9.69 -1.70 -12.11
C GLY A 27 -10.17 -3.13 -12.41
N GLY A 28 -10.02 -4.04 -11.46
CA GLY A 28 -10.50 -5.42 -11.60
C GLY A 28 -12.03 -5.52 -11.57
N ILE A 29 -12.69 -4.77 -10.69
CA ILE A 29 -14.16 -4.70 -10.61
C ILE A 29 -14.75 -4.13 -11.91
N ALA A 30 -14.13 -3.10 -12.49
CA ALA A 30 -14.59 -2.49 -13.73
C ALA A 30 -14.54 -3.50 -14.89
N TRP A 31 -13.43 -4.22 -15.06
CA TRP A 31 -13.30 -5.27 -16.08
C TRP A 31 -14.27 -6.43 -15.84
N ALA A 32 -14.47 -6.84 -14.59
CA ALA A 32 -15.45 -7.87 -14.25
C ALA A 32 -16.88 -7.43 -14.60
N THR A 33 -17.23 -6.18 -14.33
CA THR A 33 -18.55 -5.61 -14.64
C THR A 33 -18.77 -5.54 -16.15
N ILE A 34 -17.77 -5.07 -16.91
CA ILE A 34 -17.81 -5.04 -18.38
C ILE A 34 -17.99 -6.46 -18.93
N GLY A 35 -17.22 -7.43 -18.43
CA GLY A 35 -17.31 -8.82 -18.86
C GLY A 35 -18.70 -9.41 -18.62
N PHE A 36 -19.28 -9.15 -17.44
CA PHE A 36 -20.65 -9.58 -17.12
C PHE A 36 -21.68 -8.96 -18.07
N LEU A 37 -21.62 -7.65 -18.32
CA LEU A 37 -22.55 -6.97 -19.23
C LEU A 37 -22.46 -7.51 -20.66
N LEU A 38 -21.24 -7.82 -21.14
CA LEU A 38 -21.04 -8.40 -22.47
C LEU A 38 -21.62 -9.82 -22.59
N ILE A 39 -21.54 -10.63 -21.53
CA ILE A 39 -22.17 -11.96 -21.52
C ILE A 39 -23.70 -11.83 -21.60
N VAL A 40 -24.27 -10.93 -20.81
CA VAL A 40 -25.72 -10.67 -20.81
C VAL A 40 -26.18 -10.12 -22.18
N GLY A 41 -25.33 -9.33 -22.85
CA GLY A 41 -25.59 -8.76 -24.17
C GLY A 41 -25.27 -9.67 -25.37
N ASP A 42 -25.25 -11.00 -25.17
CA ASP A 42 -25.02 -12.01 -26.22
C ASP A 42 -23.61 -11.96 -26.88
N ALA A 43 -22.67 -11.25 -26.26
CA ALA A 43 -21.26 -11.20 -26.66
C ALA A 43 -20.39 -12.10 -25.76
N GLY A 44 -20.83 -13.34 -25.55
CA GLY A 44 -20.28 -14.27 -24.55
C GLY A 44 -18.76 -14.48 -24.63
N GLY A 45 -18.20 -14.59 -25.84
CA GLY A 45 -16.76 -14.78 -26.04
C GLY A 45 -15.93 -13.57 -25.56
N ALA A 46 -16.34 -12.35 -25.92
CA ALA A 46 -15.68 -11.13 -25.47
C ALA A 46 -15.89 -10.89 -23.97
N GLY A 47 -17.09 -11.19 -23.46
CA GLY A 47 -17.41 -11.08 -22.05
C GLY A 47 -16.59 -12.02 -21.17
N PHE A 48 -16.37 -13.26 -21.61
CA PHE A 48 -15.51 -14.22 -20.92
C PHE A 48 -14.05 -13.73 -20.84
N LEU A 49 -13.50 -13.20 -21.93
CA LEU A 49 -12.15 -12.62 -21.93
C LEU A 49 -12.04 -11.43 -20.97
N ALA A 50 -13.02 -10.54 -20.97
CA ALA A 50 -13.06 -9.39 -20.05
C ALA A 50 -13.17 -9.84 -18.58
N LEU A 51 -13.96 -10.89 -18.28
CA LEU A 51 -14.02 -11.50 -16.95
C LEU A 51 -12.68 -12.08 -16.52
N LEU A 52 -11.98 -12.81 -17.40
CA LEU A 52 -10.66 -13.35 -17.09
C LEU A 52 -9.64 -12.24 -16.78
N ILE A 53 -9.65 -11.15 -17.54
CA ILE A 53 -8.81 -9.98 -17.27
C ILE A 53 -9.17 -9.37 -15.90
N GLY A 54 -10.46 -9.17 -15.63
CA GLY A 54 -10.94 -8.66 -14.35
C GLY A 54 -10.50 -9.54 -13.17
N ALA A 55 -10.66 -10.85 -13.29
CA ALA A 55 -10.25 -11.81 -12.27
C ALA A 55 -8.75 -11.78 -12.02
N LEU A 56 -7.92 -11.71 -13.08
CA LEU A 56 -6.46 -11.63 -12.95
C LEU A 56 -6.02 -10.31 -12.28
N LEU A 57 -6.67 -9.19 -12.61
CA LEU A 57 -6.41 -7.90 -11.97
C LEU A 57 -6.81 -7.90 -10.49
N LEU A 58 -7.98 -8.47 -10.16
CA LEU A 58 -8.43 -8.62 -8.77
C LEU A 58 -7.47 -9.50 -7.97
N LEU A 59 -7.04 -10.63 -8.54
CA LEU A 59 -6.07 -11.51 -7.90
C LEU A 59 -4.75 -10.78 -7.64
N ARG A 60 -4.25 -10.02 -8.64
CA ARG A 60 -3.04 -9.20 -8.48
C ARG A 60 -3.20 -8.13 -7.39
N ALA A 61 -4.33 -7.43 -7.38
CA ALA A 61 -4.64 -6.41 -6.37
C ALA A 61 -4.74 -7.02 -4.97
N PHE A 62 -5.38 -8.19 -4.85
CA PHE A 62 -5.49 -8.95 -3.61
C PHE A 62 -4.11 -9.36 -3.09
N ILE A 63 -3.27 -9.94 -3.96
CA ILE A 63 -1.90 -10.29 -3.62
C ILE A 63 -1.11 -9.06 -3.17
N TYR A 64 -1.23 -7.94 -3.88
CA TYR A 64 -0.55 -6.71 -3.51
C TYR A 64 -1.00 -6.20 -2.13
N ALA A 65 -2.31 -6.15 -1.88
CA ALA A 65 -2.87 -5.71 -0.61
C ALA A 65 -2.49 -6.63 0.56
N ALA A 66 -2.46 -7.95 0.34
CA ALA A 66 -2.10 -8.93 1.35
C ALA A 66 -0.58 -9.00 1.62
N SER A 67 0.24 -8.62 0.64
CA SER A 67 1.71 -8.65 0.77
C SER A 67 2.35 -7.32 1.15
N THR A 68 1.60 -6.22 1.11
CA THR A 68 2.10 -4.88 1.42
C THR A 68 1.70 -4.49 2.84
N GLU A 69 2.70 -4.25 3.68
CA GLU A 69 2.54 -3.84 5.06
C GLU A 69 3.44 -2.62 5.30
N LEU A 70 2.88 -1.55 5.86
CA LEU A 70 3.60 -0.34 6.19
C LEU A 70 3.23 0.07 7.62
N ALA A 71 4.23 0.27 8.47
CA ALA A 71 4.02 0.69 9.84
C ALA A 71 5.10 1.62 10.36
N ILE A 72 4.72 2.39 11.37
CA ILE A 72 5.60 3.24 12.17
C ILE A 72 5.66 2.61 13.57
N THR A 73 6.86 2.40 14.07
CA THR A 73 7.13 1.98 15.44
C THR A 73 7.79 3.11 16.23
N ASP A 74 8.01 2.88 17.53
CA ASP A 74 8.76 3.78 18.40
C ASP A 74 10.25 3.89 18.07
N ARG A 75 10.76 3.12 17.10
CA ARG A 75 12.19 3.10 16.73
C ARG A 75 12.45 3.33 15.24
N ARG A 76 11.53 2.93 14.37
CA ARG A 76 11.76 2.87 12.92
C ARG A 76 10.47 2.86 12.13
N VAL A 77 10.60 3.12 10.84
CA VAL A 77 9.58 2.91 9.83
C VAL A 77 9.85 1.58 9.14
N ILE A 78 8.83 0.71 9.09
CA ILE A 78 8.91 -0.63 8.49
C ILE A 78 7.99 -0.66 7.26
N ALA A 79 8.55 -1.03 6.11
CA ALA A 79 7.83 -1.22 4.87
C ALA A 79 8.16 -2.58 4.27
N LYS A 80 7.16 -3.42 4.10
CA LYS A 80 7.27 -4.73 3.47
C LYS A 80 6.38 -4.77 2.24
N PHE A 81 6.88 -5.36 1.16
CA PHE A 81 6.13 -5.57 -0.07
C PHE A 81 6.60 -6.80 -0.83
N GLY A 82 5.70 -7.37 -1.64
CA GLY A 82 5.97 -8.53 -2.50
C GLY A 82 5.59 -9.87 -1.88
N LEU A 83 5.13 -10.80 -2.71
CA LEU A 83 4.62 -12.11 -2.30
C LEU A 83 5.71 -13.19 -2.27
N VAL A 84 6.30 -13.46 -3.45
CA VAL A 84 7.35 -14.49 -3.64
C VAL A 84 8.72 -13.89 -3.33
N ARG A 85 9.08 -12.81 -4.02
CA ARG A 85 10.24 -11.99 -3.66
C ARG A 85 9.77 -10.91 -2.68
N ARG A 86 9.99 -11.16 -1.40
CA ARG A 86 9.68 -10.22 -0.33
C ARG A 86 10.82 -9.21 -0.23
N GLN A 87 10.48 -7.94 -0.24
CA GLN A 87 11.41 -6.86 0.06
C GLN A 87 10.91 -6.16 1.32
N THR A 88 11.77 -6.12 2.33
CA THR A 88 11.52 -5.40 3.59
C THR A 88 12.54 -4.28 3.68
N VAL A 89 12.04 -3.09 3.99
CA VAL A 89 12.83 -1.89 4.22
C VAL A 89 12.52 -1.43 5.64
N GLU A 90 13.56 -1.39 6.46
CA GLU A 90 13.49 -0.91 7.83
C GLU A 90 14.41 0.30 7.95
N LEU A 91 13.84 1.45 8.28
CA LEU A 91 14.57 2.71 8.39
C LEU A 91 14.40 3.26 9.79
N LEU A 92 15.50 3.31 10.56
CA LEU A 92 15.55 4.00 11.84
C LEU A 92 15.14 5.46 11.66
N HIS A 93 14.49 6.04 12.68
CA HIS A 93 14.06 7.45 12.63
C HIS A 93 15.22 8.40 12.27
N SER A 94 16.40 8.17 12.86
CA SER A 94 17.64 8.93 12.56
C SER A 94 18.20 8.76 11.13
N LYS A 95 17.65 7.81 10.36
CA LYS A 95 18.02 7.55 8.96
C LYS A 95 16.91 7.94 7.99
N VAL A 96 15.79 8.46 8.48
CA VAL A 96 14.72 8.99 7.64
C VAL A 96 15.05 10.45 7.32
N GLU A 97 15.41 10.73 6.08
CA GLU A 97 15.63 12.11 5.61
C GLU A 97 14.30 12.84 5.36
N GLY A 98 13.24 12.10 5.07
CA GLY A 98 11.91 12.66 4.95
C GLY A 98 10.87 11.70 4.39
N LEU A 99 9.60 12.10 4.54
CA LEU A 99 8.46 11.40 3.97
C LEU A 99 7.72 12.31 2.97
N THR A 100 7.62 11.86 1.72
CA THR A 100 6.86 12.53 0.66
C THR A 100 5.54 11.81 0.43
N VAL A 101 4.44 12.55 0.31
CA VAL A 101 3.13 12.00 -0.04
C VAL A 101 2.73 12.49 -1.42
N ASN A 102 2.44 11.55 -2.32
CA ASN A 102 1.97 11.82 -3.67
C ASN A 102 0.52 11.35 -3.80
N GLN A 103 -0.41 12.29 -3.97
CA GLN A 103 -1.84 12.02 -4.21
C GLN A 103 -2.26 12.59 -5.55
N THR A 104 -3.02 11.82 -6.33
CA THR A 104 -3.72 12.34 -7.50
C THR A 104 -4.95 13.13 -7.05
N ILE A 105 -5.64 13.83 -7.98
CA ILE A 105 -6.91 14.52 -7.67
C ILE A 105 -7.91 13.53 -7.06
N LEU A 106 -8.10 12.37 -7.71
CA LEU A 106 -8.95 11.30 -7.19
C LEU A 106 -8.43 10.74 -5.86
N GLY A 107 -7.12 10.63 -5.70
CA GLY A 107 -6.50 10.21 -4.44
C GLY A 107 -6.78 11.16 -3.28
N ARG A 108 -6.92 12.47 -3.53
CA ARG A 108 -7.31 13.45 -2.50
C ARG A 108 -8.78 13.29 -2.11
N ILE A 109 -9.66 13.06 -3.08
CA ILE A 109 -11.11 12.90 -2.85
C ILE A 109 -11.38 11.59 -2.08
N LEU A 110 -10.72 10.51 -2.48
CA LEU A 110 -10.90 9.18 -1.91
C LEU A 110 -9.90 8.85 -0.79
N ASP A 111 -9.12 9.84 -0.36
CA ASP A 111 -8.11 9.75 0.70
C ASP A 111 -7.13 8.55 0.58
N PHE A 112 -6.54 8.40 -0.60
CA PHE A 112 -5.45 7.46 -0.85
C PHE A 112 -4.29 8.09 -1.60
N GLY A 113 -3.10 7.51 -1.47
CA GLY A 113 -1.91 8.03 -2.13
C GLY A 113 -0.73 7.07 -2.11
N THR A 114 0.41 7.60 -2.53
CA THR A 114 1.70 6.93 -2.47
C THR A 114 2.55 7.63 -1.42
N ILE A 115 3.10 6.87 -0.47
CA ILE A 115 4.06 7.37 0.50
C ILE A 115 5.44 6.98 0.02
N VAL A 116 6.35 7.94 -0.05
CA VAL A 116 7.76 7.70 -0.38
C VAL A 116 8.57 7.99 0.87
N VAL A 117 9.17 6.96 1.43
CA VAL A 117 10.13 7.10 2.54
C VAL A 117 11.51 7.30 1.92
N ASN A 118 12.13 8.43 2.22
CA ASN A 118 13.49 8.76 1.80
C ASN A 118 14.42 8.42 2.97
N GLY A 119 15.28 7.41 2.75
CA GLY A 119 16.34 7.06 3.70
C GLY A 119 17.64 7.79 3.37
N THR A 120 18.61 7.72 4.28
CA THR A 120 19.93 8.33 4.05
C THR A 120 20.57 7.86 2.74
N GLY A 121 20.92 8.81 1.86
CA GLY A 121 21.52 8.54 0.55
C GLY A 121 20.49 8.51 -0.60
N SER A 122 20.60 7.54 -1.53
CA SER A 122 19.72 7.45 -2.71
C SER A 122 18.51 6.52 -2.51
N GLY A 123 18.32 5.97 -1.30
CA GLY A 123 17.26 5.01 -1.00
C GLY A 123 15.88 5.66 -0.97
N ARG A 124 15.07 5.42 -2.01
CA ARG A 124 13.65 5.82 -2.05
C ARG A 124 12.76 4.58 -2.10
N THR A 125 11.84 4.49 -1.15
CA THR A 125 10.90 3.36 -1.08
C THR A 125 9.47 3.85 -1.31
N PRO A 126 8.96 3.82 -2.56
CA PRO A 126 7.60 4.23 -2.86
C PRO A 126 6.60 3.11 -2.54
N ILE A 127 5.61 3.42 -1.72
CA ILE A 127 4.56 2.50 -1.27
C ILE A 127 3.22 3.06 -1.72
N ARG A 128 2.59 2.36 -2.67
CA ARG A 128 1.43 2.87 -3.42
C ARG A 128 0.13 2.41 -2.78
N GLY A 129 -0.92 3.20 -2.97
CA GLY A 129 -2.27 2.83 -2.57
C GLY A 129 -2.45 2.80 -1.05
N ILE A 130 -1.73 3.62 -0.30
CA ILE A 130 -1.93 3.78 1.15
C ILE A 130 -3.17 4.61 1.40
N SER A 131 -4.05 4.15 2.28
CA SER A 131 -5.20 4.89 2.80
C SER A 131 -4.74 5.95 3.80
N LYS A 132 -5.37 7.12 3.80
CA LYS A 132 -5.05 8.24 4.69
C LYS A 132 -3.56 8.58 4.75
N PRO A 133 -2.90 8.79 3.59
CA PRO A 133 -1.44 8.91 3.54
C PRO A 133 -0.90 10.16 4.26
N LEU A 134 -1.71 11.21 4.38
CA LEU A 134 -1.36 12.42 5.12
C LEU A 134 -1.38 12.20 6.63
N GLU A 135 -2.32 11.41 7.13
CA GLU A 135 -2.38 11.02 8.55
C GLU A 135 -1.12 10.22 8.93
N PHE A 136 -0.79 9.21 8.11
CA PHE A 136 0.44 8.44 8.30
C PHE A 136 1.70 9.32 8.31
N ARG A 137 1.82 10.25 7.35
CA ARG A 137 2.97 11.17 7.30
C ARG A 137 3.05 12.05 8.56
N ARG A 138 1.92 12.58 9.04
CA ARG A 138 1.90 13.43 10.24
C ARG A 138 2.35 12.64 11.47
N THR A 139 1.82 11.43 11.66
CA THR A 139 2.21 10.57 12.78
C THR A 139 3.68 10.17 12.70
N ALA A 140 4.19 9.84 11.51
CA ALA A 140 5.60 9.51 11.30
C ALA A 140 6.52 10.67 11.70
N LEU A 141 6.22 11.88 11.20
CA LEU A 141 7.04 13.05 11.48
C LEU A 141 6.97 13.47 12.95
N ALA A 142 5.81 13.37 13.59
CA ALA A 142 5.66 13.68 15.00
C ALA A 142 6.52 12.75 15.89
N GLU A 143 6.57 11.45 15.57
CA GLU A 143 7.43 10.51 16.31
C GLU A 143 8.92 10.78 16.05
N ILE A 144 9.31 11.06 14.80
CA ILE A 144 10.70 11.35 14.43
C ILE A 144 11.19 12.60 15.17
N ASP A 145 10.42 13.69 15.16
CA ASP A 145 10.76 14.98 15.79
C ASP A 145 10.83 14.89 17.32
N SER A 146 9.96 14.07 17.95
CA SER A 146 9.93 13.91 19.41
C SER A 146 11.17 13.24 20.02
N ARG A 147 12.06 12.70 19.18
CA ARG A 147 13.24 11.92 19.61
C ARG A 147 14.58 12.52 19.18
N GLU A 148 14.58 13.64 18.47
CA GLU A 148 15.78 14.49 18.28
C GLU A 148 15.97 15.43 19.49
#